data_AF-A0A5B9P7Z0-F1
#
_entry.id   AF-A0A5B9P7Z0-F1
#
_cell.length_a   1.000
_cell.length_b   1.000
_cell.length_c   1.000
_cell.angle_alpha   90.00
_cell.angle_beta   90.00
_cell.angle_gamma   90.00
#
_symmetry.space_group_name_H-M   'P 1'
#
loop_
_entity.id
_entity.type
_entity.pdbx_description
1 polymer ?
#
loop_
_entity_poly.entity_id
_entity_poly.type
_entity_poly.pdbx_seq_one_letter_code
_entity_poly.pdbx_strand_id
1 'polypeptide(L)'
;MENLDAANPEEQKRLLTFLRSTLVLNPNERANEILNERRKFVNFDGVIEADLVEVDQDKLHEEMRAKLEAVRQSFWRQDSESLQSALNQLMACRIPAISAAATRLQSVLGKKDQLMQLTGESFTNDHFFKEFCRVLVSSPSEANEIREAQLRWMRPESNPESYVNAIKSFKKNVYGIYEKAPEIYELESNWLNEILDFDSSLELEDEGSNMFLGCAFMITIIVLIGALGIVGSMIFAEGFAK
;
A
#
# COMPACT_ATOMS: atom_id res chain seq x y z
N MET A 1 28.16 11.03 24.84
CA MET A 1 29.22 11.92 24.31
C MET A 1 30.53 11.39 24.87
N GLU A 2 31.16 10.51 24.10
CA GLU A 2 32.40 9.84 24.46
C GLU A 2 33.55 10.85 24.30
N ASN A 3 34.36 11.00 25.35
CA ASN A 3 35.44 11.98 25.42
C ASN A 3 36.45 11.74 24.30
N LEU A 4 36.50 12.64 23.32
CA LEU A 4 37.46 12.65 22.22
C LEU A 4 38.90 13.02 22.66
N ASP A 5 39.12 13.28 23.95
CA ASP A 5 40.40 13.72 24.51
C ASP A 5 41.45 12.60 24.66
N ALA A 6 41.12 11.35 24.29
CA ALA A 6 42.06 10.23 24.26
C ALA A 6 42.33 9.69 22.83
N ALA A 7 41.94 10.43 21.78
CA ALA A 7 42.18 10.00 20.40
C ALA A 7 43.67 10.11 20.05
N ASN A 8 44.20 9.07 19.39
CA ASN A 8 45.56 9.03 18.88
C ASN A 8 45.85 10.28 18.03
N PRO A 9 46.99 10.99 18.22
CA PRO A 9 47.31 12.21 17.44
C PRO A 9 47.21 12.02 15.92
N GLU A 10 47.45 10.80 15.43
CA GLU A 10 47.27 10.47 14.02
C GLU A 10 45.80 10.45 13.58
N GLU A 11 44.89 9.88 14.38
CA GLU A 11 43.45 9.85 14.09
C GLU A 11 42.86 11.25 14.07
N GLN A 12 43.31 12.11 14.99
CA GLN A 12 42.87 13.50 15.05
C GLN A 12 43.32 14.29 13.80
N LYS A 13 44.56 14.08 13.35
CA LYS A 13 45.07 14.68 12.09
C LYS A 13 44.30 14.18 10.87
N ARG A 14 43.94 12.89 10.84
CA ARG A 14 43.15 12.28 9.77
C ARG A 14 41.73 12.85 9.72
N LEU A 15 41.07 12.94 10.88
CA LEU A 15 39.74 13.53 11.01
C LEU A 15 39.73 14.99 10.52
N LEU A 16 40.72 15.78 10.94
CA LEU A 16 40.85 17.17 10.47
C LEU A 16 41.07 17.26 8.97
N THR A 17 41.80 16.32 8.37
CA THR A 17 42.03 16.27 6.92
C THR A 17 40.74 15.93 6.16
N PHE A 18 39.98 14.94 6.63
CA PHE A 18 38.68 14.57 6.08
C PHE A 18 37.64 15.70 6.19
N LEU A 19 37.53 16.33 7.36
CA LEU A 19 36.62 17.45 7.56
C LEU A 19 36.99 18.62 6.64
N ARG A 20 38.29 18.88 6.47
CA ARG A 20 38.75 19.95 5.58
C ARG A 20 38.45 19.65 4.11
N SER A 21 38.59 18.42 3.64
CA SER A 21 38.24 18.06 2.27
C SER A 21 36.73 18.10 2.02
N THR A 22 35.93 17.67 3.00
CA THR A 22 34.47 17.55 2.87
C THR A 22 33.74 18.88 3.00
N LEU A 23 34.18 19.76 3.91
CA LEU A 23 33.54 21.07 4.14
C LEU A 23 33.71 22.05 2.96
N VAL A 24 34.64 21.78 2.04
CA VAL A 24 34.84 22.57 0.82
C VAL A 24 33.86 22.18 -0.28
N LEU A 25 33.23 21.00 -0.19
CA LEU A 25 32.31 20.49 -1.21
C LEU A 25 30.89 21.01 -0.96
N ASN A 26 30.22 21.48 -2.02
CA ASN A 26 28.81 21.82 -1.96
C ASN A 26 27.96 20.54 -1.95
N PRO A 27 27.17 20.29 -0.88
CA PRO A 27 26.41 19.04 -0.73
C PRO A 27 25.31 18.85 -1.78
N ASN A 28 24.79 19.92 -2.37
CA ASN A 28 23.69 19.82 -3.34
C ASN A 28 24.19 19.37 -4.72
N GLU A 29 25.44 19.66 -5.07
CA GLU A 29 26.02 19.37 -6.38
C GLU A 29 26.97 18.17 -6.34
N ARG A 30 27.64 17.95 -5.21
CA ARG A 30 28.76 16.99 -5.09
C ARG A 30 28.53 15.96 -4.00
N ALA A 31 27.27 15.57 -3.78
CA ALA A 31 26.86 14.57 -2.80
C ALA A 31 27.65 13.24 -2.94
N ASN A 32 27.86 12.78 -4.18
CA ASN A 32 28.58 11.54 -4.45
C ASN A 32 30.06 11.59 -4.04
N GLU A 33 30.70 12.76 -4.18
CA GLU A 33 32.09 12.94 -3.78
C GLU A 33 32.24 12.97 -2.26
N ILE A 34 31.31 13.60 -1.55
CA ILE A 34 31.24 13.60 -0.09
C ILE A 34 31.07 12.17 0.44
N LEU A 35 30.19 11.37 -0.18
CA LEU A 35 29.99 9.97 0.17
C LEU A 35 31.22 9.10 -0.13
N ASN A 36 32.00 9.43 -1.17
CA ASN A 36 33.24 8.74 -1.49
C ASN A 36 34.36 9.06 -0.50
N GLU A 37 34.54 10.33 -0.12
CA GLU A 37 35.51 10.74 0.89
C GLU A 37 35.16 10.16 2.27
N ARG A 38 33.87 10.09 2.61
CA ARG A 38 33.41 9.40 3.83
C ARG A 38 33.75 7.92 3.80
N ARG A 39 33.55 7.24 2.68
CA ARG A 39 33.92 5.82 2.52
C ARG A 39 35.42 5.59 2.67
N LYS A 40 36.26 6.47 2.09
CA LYS A 40 37.72 6.41 2.27
C LYS A 40 38.15 6.60 3.72
N PHE A 41 37.50 7.51 4.44
CA PHE A 41 37.77 7.75 5.85
C PHE A 41 37.34 6.56 6.74
N VAL A 42 36.20 5.94 6.45
CA VAL A 42 35.65 4.81 7.24
C VAL A 42 36.33 3.48 6.95
N ASN A 43 36.76 3.22 5.70
CA ASN A 43 37.35 1.93 5.31
C ASN A 43 38.86 1.79 5.61
N PHE A 44 39.49 2.77 6.26
CA PHE A 44 40.94 2.74 6.50
C PHE A 44 41.35 1.78 7.65
N ASP A 45 40.42 1.37 8.52
CA ASP A 45 40.68 0.46 9.66
C ASP A 45 40.33 -1.02 9.41
N GLY A 46 40.07 -1.42 8.16
CA GLY A 46 39.73 -2.80 7.87
C GLY A 46 39.96 -3.14 6.41
N VAL A 47 40.99 -3.93 6.16
CA VAL A 47 41.29 -4.61 4.90
C VAL A 47 40.04 -5.34 4.40
N ILE A 48 39.27 -4.68 3.54
CA ILE A 48 38.37 -5.31 2.58
C ILE A 48 38.55 -4.52 1.28
N GLU A 49 39.70 -4.75 0.61
CA GLU A 49 39.72 -4.73 -0.86
C GLU A 49 38.77 -5.85 -1.33
N ALA A 50 37.48 -5.58 -1.29
CA ALA A 50 36.57 -6.27 -2.19
C ALA A 50 36.87 -5.66 -3.55
N ASP A 51 37.51 -6.44 -4.41
CA ASP A 51 37.59 -6.21 -5.85
C ASP A 51 36.32 -5.51 -6.32
N LEU A 52 36.42 -4.20 -6.53
CA LEU A 52 35.40 -3.43 -7.21
C LEU A 52 35.51 -3.77 -8.69
N VAL A 53 35.08 -4.98 -9.04
CA VAL A 53 34.36 -5.12 -10.29
C VAL A 53 33.19 -4.16 -10.13
N GLU A 54 33.19 -3.07 -10.89
CA GLU A 54 31.99 -2.28 -11.20
C GLU A 54 30.98 -3.23 -11.88
N VAL A 55 30.44 -4.19 -11.11
CA VAL A 55 29.15 -4.76 -11.41
C VAL A 55 28.23 -3.58 -11.20
N ASP A 56 27.85 -2.98 -12.32
CA ASP A 56 26.82 -1.97 -12.46
C ASP A 56 25.68 -2.29 -11.47
N GLN A 57 25.70 -1.63 -10.32
CA GLN A 57 24.84 -1.98 -9.18
C GLN A 57 23.38 -1.82 -9.59
N ASP A 58 23.11 -0.91 -10.51
CA ASP A 58 21.79 -0.69 -11.09
C ASP A 58 21.33 -1.89 -11.91
N LYS A 59 22.22 -2.50 -12.71
CA LYS A 59 21.91 -3.76 -13.42
C LYS A 59 21.63 -4.90 -12.47
N LEU A 60 22.45 -5.07 -11.42
CA LEU A 60 22.22 -6.11 -10.43
C LEU A 60 20.88 -5.90 -9.70
N HIS A 61 20.54 -4.65 -9.37
CA HIS A 61 19.27 -4.30 -8.76
C HIS A 61 18.09 -4.65 -9.67
N GLU A 62 18.19 -4.32 -10.96
CA GLU A 62 17.14 -4.60 -11.93
C GLU A 62 16.96 -6.09 -12.17
N GLU A 63 18.06 -6.85 -12.29
CA GLU A 63 18.01 -8.31 -12.41
C GLU A 63 17.34 -8.97 -11.21
N MET A 64 17.66 -8.54 -9.99
CA MET A 64 17.07 -9.11 -8.78
C MET A 64 15.60 -8.72 -8.62
N ARG A 65 15.21 -7.51 -9.05
CA ARG A 65 13.79 -7.11 -9.13
C ARG A 65 13.04 -7.97 -10.13
N ALA A 66 13.59 -8.18 -11.32
CA ALA A 66 12.98 -9.02 -12.35
C ALA A 66 12.81 -10.47 -11.85
N LYS A 67 13.79 -11.02 -11.12
CA LYS A 67 13.68 -12.34 -10.49
C LYS A 67 12.59 -12.40 -9.42
N LEU A 68 12.51 -11.39 -8.55
CA LEU A 68 11.45 -11.31 -7.55
C LEU A 68 10.07 -11.26 -8.21
N GLU A 69 9.93 -10.46 -9.26
CA GLU A 69 8.68 -10.33 -9.99
C GLU A 69 8.27 -11.61 -10.72
N ALA A 70 9.24 -12.32 -11.32
CA ALA A 70 9.00 -13.64 -11.88
C ALA A 70 8.47 -14.63 -10.83
N VAL A 71 9.04 -14.63 -9.62
CA VAL A 71 8.57 -15.47 -8.51
C VAL A 71 7.14 -15.11 -8.11
N ARG A 72 6.77 -13.82 -8.05
CA ARG A 72 5.40 -13.41 -7.75
C ARG A 72 4.39 -13.93 -8.78
N GLN A 73 4.72 -13.81 -10.06
CA GLN A 73 3.85 -14.22 -11.16
C GLN A 73 3.65 -15.75 -11.22
N SER A 74 4.69 -16.53 -10.88
CA SER A 74 4.63 -17.99 -10.85
C SER A 74 4.23 -18.58 -9.49
N PHE A 75 4.10 -17.76 -8.44
CA PHE A 75 4.00 -18.19 -7.04
C PHE A 75 2.96 -19.30 -6.80
N TRP A 76 1.76 -19.13 -7.36
CA TRP A 76 0.67 -20.10 -7.15
C TRP A 76 0.79 -21.35 -8.04
N ARG A 77 1.56 -21.30 -9.13
CA ARG A 77 1.67 -22.38 -10.12
C ARG A 77 2.88 -23.28 -9.92
N GLN A 78 3.95 -22.74 -9.33
CA GLN A 78 5.21 -23.43 -9.14
C GLN A 78 5.17 -24.33 -7.89
N ASP A 79 5.96 -25.40 -7.87
CA ASP A 79 6.09 -26.27 -6.71
C ASP A 79 6.79 -25.57 -5.53
N SER A 80 6.48 -26.03 -4.31
CA SER A 80 6.97 -25.40 -3.07
C SER A 80 8.49 -25.48 -2.93
N GLU A 81 9.14 -26.55 -3.40
CA GLU A 81 10.61 -26.71 -3.33
C GLU A 81 11.33 -25.68 -4.21
N SER A 82 10.87 -25.51 -5.45
CA SER A 82 11.43 -24.54 -6.39
C SER A 82 11.23 -23.10 -5.90
N LEU A 83 10.05 -22.79 -5.34
CA LEU A 83 9.79 -21.48 -4.73
C LEU A 83 10.69 -21.23 -3.52
N GLN A 84 10.84 -22.22 -2.64
CA GLN A 84 11.71 -22.13 -1.48
C GLN A 84 13.16 -21.85 -1.90
N SER A 85 13.67 -22.55 -2.92
CA SER A 85 15.01 -22.32 -3.46
C SER A 85 15.18 -20.91 -4.04
N ALA A 86 14.22 -20.46 -4.85
CA ALA A 86 14.25 -19.11 -5.45
C ALA A 86 14.19 -18.00 -4.38
N LEU A 87 13.31 -18.15 -3.38
CA LEU A 87 13.20 -17.20 -2.26
C LEU A 87 14.45 -17.17 -1.40
N ASN A 88 15.06 -18.32 -1.11
CA ASN A 88 16.33 -18.39 -0.37
C ASN A 88 17.46 -17.62 -1.08
N GLN A 89 17.53 -17.72 -2.42
CA GLN A 89 18.50 -16.95 -3.21
C GLN A 89 18.23 -15.44 -3.15
N LEU A 90 16.96 -15.03 -3.23
CA LEU A 90 16.56 -13.62 -3.13
C LEU A 90 16.79 -13.05 -1.72
N MET A 91 16.58 -13.84 -0.66
CA MET A 91 16.87 -13.41 0.71
C MET A 91 18.37 -13.22 0.96
N ALA A 92 19.21 -14.05 0.34
CA ALA A 92 20.67 -13.94 0.44
C ALA A 92 21.25 -12.75 -0.33
N CYS A 93 20.45 -12.03 -1.14
CA CYS A 93 20.91 -10.84 -1.84
C CYS A 93 21.17 -9.69 -0.86
N ARG A 94 22.16 -8.84 -1.16
CA ARG A 94 22.53 -7.68 -0.33
C ARG A 94 21.61 -6.46 -0.51
N ILE A 95 20.43 -6.65 -1.11
CA ILE A 95 19.46 -5.57 -1.39
C ILE A 95 18.33 -5.69 -0.37
N PRO A 96 18.26 -4.80 0.65
CA PRO A 96 17.33 -4.97 1.77
C PRO A 96 15.86 -5.07 1.35
N ALA A 97 15.45 -4.27 0.35
CA ALA A 97 14.07 -4.27 -0.14
C ALA A 97 13.67 -5.62 -0.78
N ILE A 98 14.60 -6.29 -1.46
CA ILE A 98 14.35 -7.58 -2.12
C ILE A 98 14.36 -8.69 -1.08
N SER A 99 15.32 -8.66 -0.15
CA SER A 99 15.40 -9.63 0.94
C SER A 99 14.13 -9.60 1.80
N ALA A 100 13.67 -8.41 2.20
CA ALA A 100 12.43 -8.24 2.96
C ALA A 100 11.19 -8.75 2.19
N ALA A 101 11.10 -8.46 0.89
CA ALA A 101 10.01 -8.96 0.06
C ALA A 101 10.04 -10.49 -0.08
N ALA A 102 11.22 -11.09 -0.21
CA ALA A 102 11.39 -12.54 -0.27
C ALA A 102 11.04 -13.22 1.05
N THR A 103 11.41 -12.64 2.20
CA THR A 103 11.01 -13.13 3.53
C THR A 103 9.49 -13.14 3.69
N ARG A 104 8.81 -12.06 3.27
CA ARG A 104 7.34 -12.02 3.29
C ARG A 104 6.73 -13.11 2.42
N LEU A 105 7.22 -13.29 1.19
CA LEU A 105 6.76 -14.37 0.31
C LEU A 105 7.04 -15.76 0.89
N GLN A 106 8.11 -15.92 1.66
CA GLN A 106 8.42 -17.18 2.35
C GLN A 106 7.40 -17.46 3.47
N SER A 107 6.97 -16.45 4.23
CA SER A 107 5.88 -16.60 5.19
C SER A 107 4.59 -17.05 4.52
N VAL A 108 4.26 -16.49 3.34
CA VAL A 108 3.10 -16.92 2.55
C VAL A 108 3.28 -18.35 2.03
N LEU A 109 4.48 -18.72 1.57
CA LEU A 109 4.78 -20.06 1.05
C LEU A 109 4.56 -21.14 2.11
N GLY A 110 4.95 -20.86 3.36
CA GLY A 110 4.75 -21.77 4.49
C GLY A 110 3.27 -22.09 4.77
N LYS A 111 2.34 -21.33 4.21
CA LYS A 111 0.88 -21.51 4.35
C LYS A 111 0.18 -21.72 3.01
N LYS A 112 0.92 -21.88 1.92
CA LYS A 112 0.38 -22.03 0.56
C LYS A 112 -0.64 -23.16 0.49
N ASP A 113 -0.34 -24.33 1.06
CA ASP A 113 -1.25 -25.48 1.01
C ASP A 113 -2.54 -25.24 1.81
N GLN A 114 -2.45 -24.57 2.96
CA GLN A 114 -3.62 -24.18 3.75
C GLN A 114 -4.49 -23.20 2.96
N LEU A 115 -3.89 -22.20 2.30
CA LEU A 115 -4.61 -21.27 1.44
C LEU A 115 -5.26 -21.95 0.24
N MET A 116 -4.59 -22.94 -0.37
CA MET A 116 -5.20 -23.71 -1.46
C MET A 116 -6.37 -24.58 -0.97
N GLN A 117 -6.31 -25.14 0.25
CA GLN A 117 -7.45 -25.86 0.83
C GLN A 117 -8.66 -24.94 1.03
N LEU A 118 -8.42 -23.67 1.40
CA LEU A 118 -9.48 -22.67 1.52
C LEU A 118 -10.24 -22.47 0.20
N THR A 119 -9.58 -22.48 -0.97
CA THR A 119 -10.29 -22.35 -2.26
C THR A 119 -11.33 -23.45 -2.51
N GLY A 120 -11.15 -24.65 -1.92
CA GLY A 120 -12.07 -25.78 -2.09
C GLY A 120 -13.27 -25.75 -1.14
N GLU A 121 -13.22 -24.96 -0.07
CA GLU A 121 -14.23 -24.94 0.99
C GLU A 121 -15.13 -23.71 0.89
N SER A 122 -16.19 -23.78 0.07
CA SER A 122 -17.34 -22.85 0.04
C SER A 122 -17.07 -21.41 0.55
N PHE A 123 -16.06 -20.75 -0.01
CA PHE A 123 -15.95 -19.30 0.15
C PHE A 123 -17.14 -18.70 -0.58
N THR A 124 -17.79 -17.72 0.04
CA THR A 124 -19.04 -17.17 -0.49
C THR A 124 -18.78 -16.19 -1.63
N ASN A 125 -17.51 -15.84 -1.86
CA ASN A 125 -17.08 -14.99 -2.96
C ASN A 125 -15.65 -15.34 -3.41
N ASP A 126 -15.56 -16.08 -4.51
CA ASP A 126 -14.30 -16.50 -5.15
C ASP A 126 -13.45 -15.31 -5.64
N HIS A 127 -14.11 -14.21 -6.01
CA HIS A 127 -13.43 -13.01 -6.46
C HIS A 127 -12.62 -12.37 -5.33
N PHE A 128 -13.21 -12.23 -4.13
CA PHE A 128 -12.48 -11.74 -2.96
C PHE A 128 -11.26 -12.61 -2.66
N PHE A 129 -11.43 -13.94 -2.64
CA PHE A 129 -10.32 -14.84 -2.34
C PHE A 129 -9.20 -14.74 -3.38
N LYS A 130 -9.54 -14.63 -4.67
CA LYS A 130 -8.57 -14.43 -5.74
C LYS A 130 -7.77 -13.14 -5.57
N GLU A 131 -8.43 -12.03 -5.27
CA GLU A 131 -7.76 -10.75 -5.04
C GLU A 131 -6.96 -10.75 -3.74
N PHE A 132 -7.43 -11.45 -2.70
CA PHE A 132 -6.66 -11.69 -1.47
C PHE A 132 -5.35 -12.44 -1.75
N CYS A 133 -5.41 -13.54 -2.50
CA CYS A 133 -4.21 -14.27 -2.94
C CYS A 133 -3.25 -13.40 -3.76
N ARG A 134 -3.79 -12.46 -4.55
CA ARG A 134 -2.98 -11.50 -5.31
C ARG A 134 -2.28 -10.51 -4.37
N VAL A 135 -3.00 -9.92 -3.41
CA VAL A 135 -2.46 -9.00 -2.38
C VAL A 135 -1.31 -9.64 -1.59
N LEU A 136 -1.42 -10.92 -1.25
CA LEU A 136 -0.38 -11.62 -0.49
C LEU A 136 0.97 -11.68 -1.22
N VAL A 137 0.95 -11.81 -2.56
CA VAL A 137 2.17 -11.98 -3.36
C VAL A 137 2.63 -10.70 -4.05
N SER A 138 1.74 -9.72 -4.25
CA SER A 138 2.01 -8.47 -4.93
C SER A 138 3.05 -7.58 -4.23
N SER A 139 3.58 -6.62 -4.98
CA SER A 139 4.38 -5.54 -4.38
C SER A 139 3.51 -4.65 -3.47
N PRO A 140 4.07 -3.92 -2.49
CA PRO A 140 3.28 -3.06 -1.61
C PRO A 140 2.39 -2.03 -2.35
N SER A 141 2.89 -1.47 -3.46
CA SER A 141 2.14 -0.52 -4.29
C SER A 141 0.93 -1.19 -4.96
N GLU A 142 1.16 -2.31 -5.65
CA GLU A 142 0.10 -3.05 -6.34
C GLU A 142 -0.91 -3.62 -5.33
N ALA A 143 -0.43 -4.14 -4.20
CA ALA A 143 -1.29 -4.60 -3.11
C ALA A 143 -2.20 -3.48 -2.63
N ASN A 144 -1.69 -2.26 -2.45
CA ASN A 144 -2.50 -1.12 -2.04
C ASN A 144 -3.59 -0.77 -3.07
N GLU A 145 -3.25 -0.76 -4.37
CA GLU A 145 -4.23 -0.53 -5.45
C GLU A 145 -5.35 -1.57 -5.42
N ILE A 146 -5.02 -2.85 -5.19
CA ILE A 146 -6.02 -3.92 -5.08
C ILE A 146 -6.90 -3.72 -3.84
N ARG A 147 -6.30 -3.42 -2.68
CA ARG A 147 -7.04 -3.16 -1.43
C ARG A 147 -8.02 -2.01 -1.60
N GLU A 148 -7.58 -0.89 -2.16
CA GLU A 148 -8.42 0.28 -2.44
C GLU A 148 -9.53 -0.04 -3.44
N ALA A 149 -9.24 -0.82 -4.49
CA ALA A 149 -10.26 -1.24 -5.46
C ALA A 149 -11.33 -2.13 -4.81
N GLN A 150 -10.93 -3.04 -3.91
CA GLN A 150 -11.86 -3.88 -3.16
C GLN A 150 -12.73 -3.04 -2.19
N LEU A 151 -12.13 -2.13 -1.44
CA LEU A 151 -12.86 -1.23 -0.53
C LEU A 151 -13.84 -0.34 -1.30
N ARG A 152 -13.42 0.21 -2.43
CA ARG A 152 -14.28 1.02 -3.31
C ARG A 152 -15.47 0.21 -3.82
N TRP A 153 -15.25 -1.03 -4.23
CA TRP A 153 -16.33 -1.90 -4.73
C TRP A 153 -17.38 -2.25 -3.65
N MET A 154 -17.03 -2.14 -2.37
CA MET A 154 -17.98 -2.32 -1.27
C MET A 154 -18.86 -1.09 -1.01
N ARG A 155 -18.56 0.08 -1.61
CA ARG A 155 -19.33 1.31 -1.40
C ARG A 155 -20.62 1.33 -2.22
N PRO A 156 -21.71 1.92 -1.69
CA PRO A 156 -22.97 2.07 -2.43
C PRO A 156 -22.81 2.76 -3.78
N GLU A 157 -21.96 3.79 -3.88
CA GLU A 157 -21.69 4.53 -5.12
C GLU A 157 -21.18 3.64 -6.27
N SER A 158 -20.38 2.61 -5.94
CA SER A 158 -19.75 1.73 -6.93
C SER A 158 -20.53 0.44 -7.17
N ASN A 159 -21.36 0.01 -6.22
CA ASN A 159 -22.14 -1.22 -6.30
C ASN A 159 -23.55 -1.07 -5.69
N PRO A 160 -24.40 -0.17 -6.22
CA PRO A 160 -25.64 0.24 -5.57
C PRO A 160 -26.64 -0.92 -5.40
N GLU A 161 -26.63 -1.89 -6.32
CA GLU A 161 -27.58 -3.00 -6.32
C GLU A 161 -27.20 -4.14 -5.36
N SER A 162 -25.90 -4.27 -5.01
CA SER A 162 -25.40 -5.46 -4.31
C SER A 162 -24.40 -5.17 -3.18
N TYR A 163 -24.16 -3.91 -2.81
CA TYR A 163 -23.16 -3.56 -1.79
C TYR A 163 -23.38 -4.28 -0.44
N VAL A 164 -24.63 -4.40 0.04
CA VAL A 164 -24.94 -5.12 1.30
C VAL A 164 -24.49 -6.58 1.23
N ASN A 165 -24.78 -7.25 0.12
CA ASN A 165 -24.39 -8.64 -0.09
C ASN A 165 -22.88 -8.79 -0.27
N ALA A 166 -22.24 -7.83 -0.95
CA ALA A 166 -20.79 -7.75 -1.10
C ALA A 166 -20.09 -7.66 0.27
N ILE A 167 -20.47 -6.69 1.10
CA ILE A 167 -19.91 -6.49 2.45
C ILE A 167 -20.09 -7.75 3.29
N LYS A 168 -21.32 -8.30 3.33
CA LYS A 168 -21.60 -9.51 4.11
C LYS A 168 -20.74 -10.70 3.66
N SER A 169 -20.58 -10.87 2.34
CA SER A 169 -19.76 -11.94 1.78
C SER A 169 -18.28 -11.75 2.08
N PHE A 170 -17.78 -10.51 1.98
CA PHE A 170 -16.41 -10.15 2.33
C PHE A 170 -16.14 -10.43 3.81
N LYS A 171 -16.96 -9.90 4.73
CA LYS A 171 -16.82 -10.16 6.17
C LYS A 171 -16.83 -11.66 6.47
N LYS A 172 -17.72 -12.43 5.85
CA LYS A 172 -17.75 -13.90 6.01
C LYS A 172 -16.46 -14.56 5.55
N ASN A 173 -15.90 -14.16 4.40
CA ASN A 173 -14.63 -14.67 3.93
C ASN A 173 -13.46 -14.29 4.85
N VAL A 174 -13.45 -13.05 5.37
CA VAL A 174 -12.45 -12.57 6.32
C VAL A 174 -12.49 -13.40 7.62
N TYR A 175 -13.68 -13.66 8.17
CA TYR A 175 -13.83 -14.58 9.31
C TYR A 175 -13.34 -15.99 8.99
N GLY A 176 -13.64 -16.50 7.79
CA GLY A 176 -13.14 -17.81 7.35
C GLY A 176 -11.61 -17.88 7.29
N ILE A 177 -10.95 -16.80 6.87
CA ILE A 177 -9.48 -16.68 6.89
C ILE A 177 -8.98 -16.62 8.34
N TYR A 178 -9.60 -15.81 9.19
CA TYR A 178 -9.24 -15.68 10.60
C TYR A 178 -9.30 -17.02 11.35
N GLU A 179 -10.36 -17.81 11.14
CA GLU A 179 -10.54 -19.10 11.81
C GLU A 179 -9.58 -20.18 11.31
N LYS A 180 -9.35 -20.24 9.99
CA LYS A 180 -8.65 -21.37 9.37
C LYS A 180 -7.18 -21.11 9.06
N ALA A 181 -6.79 -19.84 8.92
CA ALA A 181 -5.43 -19.42 8.61
C ALA A 181 -5.06 -18.12 9.37
N PRO A 182 -5.07 -18.14 10.72
CA PRO A 182 -4.87 -16.93 11.54
C PRO A 182 -3.52 -16.25 11.28
N GLU A 183 -2.47 -17.01 10.97
CA GLU A 183 -1.16 -16.44 10.65
C GLU A 183 -1.17 -15.65 9.33
N ILE A 184 -2.00 -16.05 8.36
CA ILE A 184 -2.20 -15.30 7.11
C ILE A 184 -3.08 -14.08 7.33
N TYR A 185 -4.08 -14.20 8.20
CA TYR A 185 -4.84 -13.04 8.65
C TYR A 185 -3.92 -11.96 9.23
N GLU A 186 -2.98 -12.35 10.09
CA GLU A 186 -2.09 -11.41 10.79
C GLU A 186 -1.24 -10.58 9.80
N LEU A 187 -0.76 -11.20 8.72
CA LEU A 187 0.01 -10.52 7.66
C LEU A 187 -0.74 -9.35 7.01
N GLU A 188 -2.07 -9.43 6.94
CA GLU A 188 -2.95 -8.45 6.30
C GLU A 188 -3.98 -7.86 7.27
N SER A 189 -3.73 -7.99 8.57
CA SER A 189 -4.69 -7.66 9.63
C SER A 189 -5.22 -6.24 9.53
N ASN A 190 -4.36 -5.26 9.21
CA ASN A 190 -4.78 -3.86 9.04
C ASN A 190 -5.90 -3.71 8.01
N TRP A 191 -5.75 -4.34 6.85
CA TRP A 191 -6.72 -4.26 5.76
C TRP A 191 -7.95 -5.13 6.01
N LEU A 192 -7.75 -6.34 6.55
CA LEU A 192 -8.85 -7.24 6.88
C LEU A 192 -9.74 -6.67 7.99
N ASN A 193 -9.15 -6.01 8.98
CA ASN A 193 -9.87 -5.27 10.02
C ASN A 193 -10.66 -4.11 9.41
N GLU A 194 -10.09 -3.35 8.47
CA GLU A 194 -10.82 -2.27 7.77
C GLU A 194 -12.08 -2.81 7.06
N ILE A 195 -12.00 -3.99 6.44
CA ILE A 195 -13.17 -4.67 5.86
C ILE A 195 -14.20 -5.05 6.93
N LEU A 196 -13.76 -5.55 8.09
CA LEU A 196 -14.65 -5.95 9.18
C LEU A 196 -15.33 -4.74 9.84
N ASP A 197 -14.61 -3.65 9.98
CA ASP A 197 -15.06 -2.40 10.60
C ASP A 197 -15.87 -1.53 9.64
N PHE A 198 -15.86 -1.84 8.33
CA PHE A 198 -16.65 -1.14 7.34
C PHE A 198 -18.15 -1.18 7.71
N ASP A 199 -18.70 -0.02 8.04
CA ASP A 199 -20.10 0.19 8.37
C ASP A 199 -20.78 1.03 7.30
N SER A 200 -21.64 0.39 6.51
CA SER A 200 -22.37 1.05 5.43
C SER A 200 -23.45 2.02 5.92
N SER A 201 -23.85 1.95 7.20
CA SER A 201 -24.89 2.84 7.74
C SER A 201 -24.41 4.29 7.84
N LEU A 202 -23.11 4.50 8.09
CA LEU A 202 -22.50 5.83 8.19
C LEU A 202 -22.40 6.55 6.83
N GLU A 203 -22.23 5.81 5.73
CA GLU A 203 -22.15 6.40 4.38
C GLU A 203 -23.54 6.83 3.85
N LEU A 204 -24.61 6.13 4.24
CA LEU A 204 -25.98 6.45 3.81
C LEU A 204 -26.56 7.70 4.49
N GLU A 205 -26.11 8.03 5.71
CA GLU A 205 -26.55 9.23 6.42
C GLU A 205 -26.02 10.52 5.76
N ASP A 206 -24.82 10.47 5.18
CA ASP A 206 -24.22 11.63 4.49
C ASP A 206 -24.91 11.93 3.15
N GLU A 207 -25.25 10.90 2.37
CA GLU A 207 -26.04 11.08 1.13
C GLU A 207 -27.53 11.39 1.39
N GLY A 208 -28.13 10.73 2.38
CA GLY A 208 -29.53 10.94 2.75
C GLY A 208 -29.83 12.36 3.22
N SER A 209 -28.90 12.97 3.96
CA SER A 209 -29.02 14.35 4.40
C SER A 209 -28.97 15.35 3.23
N ASN A 210 -28.07 15.13 2.27
CA ASN A 210 -27.92 15.96 1.07
C ASN A 210 -29.11 15.82 0.11
N MET A 211 -29.66 14.62 -0.05
CA MET A 211 -30.85 14.39 -0.87
C MET A 211 -32.11 15.01 -0.25
N PHE A 212 -32.29 14.89 1.08
CA PHE A 212 -33.39 15.55 1.79
C PHE A 212 -33.29 17.08 1.72
N LEU A 213 -32.07 17.64 1.85
CA LEU A 213 -31.84 19.08 1.71
C LEU A 213 -32.19 19.56 0.30
N GLY A 214 -31.78 18.82 -0.73
CA GLY A 214 -32.09 19.12 -2.14
C GLY A 214 -33.59 19.07 -2.45
N CYS A 215 -34.30 18.03 -1.97
CA CYS A 215 -35.75 17.93 -2.14
C CYS A 215 -36.50 19.05 -1.41
N ALA A 216 -36.09 19.40 -0.18
CA ALA A 216 -36.68 20.50 0.56
C ALA A 216 -36.50 21.85 -0.16
N PHE A 217 -35.33 22.09 -0.76
CA PHE A 217 -35.04 23.30 -1.53
C PHE A 217 -35.86 23.38 -2.84
N MET A 218 -36.08 22.25 -3.51
CA MET A 218 -36.91 22.19 -4.70
C MET A 218 -38.38 22.47 -4.38
N ILE A 219 -38.90 21.90 -3.28
CA ILE A 219 -40.28 22.13 -2.84
C ILE A 219 -40.48 23.60 -2.46
N THR A 220 -39.53 24.23 -1.75
CA THR A 220 -39.64 25.65 -1.41
C THR A 220 -39.60 26.55 -2.65
N ILE A 221 -38.76 26.25 -3.65
CA ILE A 221 -38.76 26.99 -4.93
C ILE A 221 -40.11 26.88 -5.64
N ILE A 222 -40.70 25.68 -5.73
CA ILE A 222 -42.00 25.46 -6.38
C ILE A 222 -43.10 26.27 -5.67
N VAL A 223 -43.13 26.26 -4.33
CA VAL A 223 -44.09 27.03 -3.55
C VAL A 223 -43.91 28.53 -3.78
N LEU A 224 -42.67 29.00 -3.86
CA LEU A 224 -42.36 30.43 -4.04
C LEU A 224 -42.73 30.93 -5.44
N ILE A 225 -42.49 30.12 -6.48
CA ILE A 225 -42.95 30.39 -7.86
C ILE A 225 -44.48 30.40 -7.91
N GLY A 226 -45.14 29.44 -7.26
CA GLY A 226 -46.61 29.40 -7.17
C GLY A 226 -47.19 30.65 -6.48
N ALA A 227 -46.60 31.07 -5.36
CA ALA A 227 -47.02 32.28 -4.65
C ALA A 227 -46.83 33.54 -5.50
N LEU A 228 -45.69 33.68 -6.18
CA LEU A 228 -45.43 34.81 -7.09
C LEU A 228 -46.38 34.82 -8.28
N GLY A 229 -46.75 33.66 -8.83
CA GLY A 229 -47.75 33.55 -9.90
C GLY A 229 -49.16 33.97 -9.47
N ILE A 230 -49.56 33.66 -8.25
CA ILE A 230 -50.85 34.06 -7.68
C ILE A 230 -50.87 35.57 -7.42
N VAL A 231 -49.80 36.13 -6.84
CA VAL A 231 -49.68 37.58 -6.61
C VAL A 231 -49.64 38.35 -7.93
N GLY A 232 -48.90 37.84 -8.93
CA GLY A 232 -48.85 38.43 -10.26
C GLY A 232 -50.21 38.44 -10.96
N SER A 233 -50.98 37.35 -10.86
CA SER A 233 -52.32 37.28 -11.47
C SER A 233 -53.34 38.18 -10.77
N MET A 234 -53.23 38.38 -9.44
CA MET A 234 -54.06 39.36 -8.71
C MET A 234 -53.74 40.80 -9.09
N ILE A 235 -52.47 41.18 -9.20
CA ILE A 235 -52.07 42.53 -9.63
C ILE A 235 -52.51 42.81 -11.07
N PHE A 236 -52.42 41.81 -11.96
CA PHE A 236 -52.86 41.95 -13.35
C PHE A 236 -54.39 42.08 -13.47
N ALA A 237 -55.15 41.38 -12.62
CA ALA A 237 -56.61 41.49 -12.58
C ALA A 237 -57.10 42.85 -12.06
N GLU A 238 -56.42 43.45 -11.07
CA GLU A 238 -56.77 44.78 -10.57
C GLU A 238 -56.40 45.91 -11.54
N GLY A 239 -55.35 45.73 -12.36
CA GLY A 239 -54.95 46.71 -13.37
C GLY A 239 -55.92 46.85 -14.55
N PHE A 240 -56.75 45.83 -14.82
CA PHE A 240 -57.77 45.85 -15.88
C PHE A 240 -59.13 46.39 -15.41
N ALA A 241 -59.31 46.59 -14.10
CA ALA A 241 -60.57 47.05 -13.50
C ALA A 241 -60.62 48.58 -13.26
N LYS A 242 -59.60 49.32 -13.69
CA LYS A 242 -59.53 50.79 -13.70
C LYS A 242 -59.44 51.32 -15.12
#